data_AF-A0A954TKW5-F1
#
_entry.id   AF-A0A954TKW5-F1
#
_cell.length_a   1.000
_cell.length_b   1.000
_cell.length_c   1.000
_cell.angle_alpha   90.00
_cell.angle_beta   90.00
_cell.angle_gamma   90.00
#
_symmetry.space_group_name_H-M   'P 1'
#
loop_
_entity.id
_entity.type
_entity.pdbx_description
1 polymer ?
#
loop_
_entity_poly.entity_id
_entity_poly.type
_entity_poly.pdbx_seq_one_letter_code
_entity_poly.pdbx_strand_id
1 'polypeptide(L)'
;MDVLAVAAVGVAIVLVGILLLRLHPLLGLLLGSLFVFAATPREVQMATALAADAVEIRGLASGGLLATQVAAAAGDYRLLEDCLQQRTSTKLTLARATPTQMQRAAQRGELSPTNAVWFSVGPQAPPLTRGMRLVAEEDVQRFDQTRWTSLGGKLSAGFAKTFVKLGIPVTMAA
;
A
#
# COMPACT_ATOMS: atom_id res chain seq x y z
N MET A 1 26.89 -9.96 34.33
CA MET A 1 27.40 -11.02 33.43
C MET A 1 26.56 -11.16 32.15
N ASP A 2 25.43 -10.46 32.05
CA ASP A 2 24.48 -10.58 30.93
C ASP A 2 24.94 -9.94 29.62
N VAL A 3 25.76 -8.87 29.69
CA VAL A 3 26.24 -8.15 28.48
C VAL A 3 27.16 -9.02 27.62
N LEU A 4 27.98 -9.87 28.25
CA LEU A 4 28.87 -10.80 27.55
C LEU A 4 28.10 -11.95 26.91
N ALA A 5 27.01 -12.40 27.52
CA ALA A 5 26.13 -13.41 26.96
C ALA A 5 25.37 -12.90 25.74
N VAL A 6 24.84 -11.67 25.79
CA VAL A 6 24.17 -11.04 24.63
C VAL A 6 25.14 -10.83 23.47
N ALA A 7 26.37 -10.40 23.75
CA ALA A 7 27.40 -10.25 22.73
C ALA A 7 27.80 -11.59 22.09
N ALA A 8 27.95 -12.66 22.89
CA ALA A 8 28.28 -13.99 22.40
C ALA A 8 27.16 -14.59 21.52
N VAL A 9 25.90 -14.35 21.89
CA VAL A 9 24.74 -14.77 21.07
C VAL A 9 24.73 -14.03 19.73
N GLY A 10 25.00 -12.72 19.73
CA GLY A 10 25.11 -11.94 18.48
C GLY A 10 26.21 -12.47 17.55
N VAL A 11 27.40 -12.75 18.09
CA VAL A 11 28.53 -13.30 17.32
C VAL A 11 28.22 -14.70 16.79
N ALA A 12 27.57 -15.57 17.57
CA ALA A 12 27.16 -16.90 17.14
C ALA A 12 26.16 -16.85 15.99
N ILE A 13 25.18 -15.95 16.04
CA ILE A 13 24.19 -15.74 14.97
C ILE A 13 24.88 -15.29 13.67
N VAL A 14 25.84 -14.36 13.77
CA VAL A 14 26.60 -13.87 12.62
C VAL A 14 27.45 -14.99 12.01
N LEU A 15 28.15 -15.78 12.82
CA LEU A 15 28.98 -16.90 12.36
C LEU A 15 28.13 -17.99 11.68
N VAL A 16 26.99 -18.35 12.27
CA VAL A 16 26.05 -19.32 11.67
C VAL A 16 25.47 -18.76 10.36
N GLY A 17 25.17 -17.46 10.32
CA GLY A 17 24.75 -16.77 9.09
C GLY A 17 25.80 -16.89 7.97
N ILE A 18 27.07 -16.59 8.28
CA ILE A 18 28.19 -16.69 7.31
C ILE A 18 28.40 -18.14 6.85
N LEU A 19 28.30 -19.12 7.76
CA LEU A 19 28.44 -20.55 7.44
C LEU A 19 27.30 -21.04 6.54
N LEU A 20 26.06 -20.67 6.82
CA LEU A 20 24.90 -21.00 5.98
C LEU A 20 24.97 -20.31 4.60
N LEU A 21 25.42 -19.05 4.56
CA LEU A 21 25.70 -18.30 3.33
C LEU A 21 26.76 -18.97 2.46
N ARG A 22 27.79 -19.56 3.07
CA ARG A 22 28.83 -20.33 2.37
C ARG A 22 28.34 -21.68 1.83
N LEU A 23 27.42 -22.34 2.54
CA LEU A 23 26.95 -23.67 2.15
C LEU A 23 25.87 -23.60 1.05
N HIS A 24 25.02 -22.56 1.10
CA HIS A 24 23.90 -22.38 0.16
C HIS A 24 23.69 -20.89 -0.15
N PRO A 25 24.32 -20.35 -1.21
CA PRO A 25 24.17 -18.93 -1.59
C PRO A 25 22.70 -18.53 -1.84
N LEU A 26 21.85 -19.49 -2.21
CA LEU A 26 20.39 -19.37 -2.27
C LEU A 26 19.76 -18.98 -0.93
N LEU A 27 20.11 -19.65 0.16
CA LEU A 27 19.62 -19.35 1.52
C LEU A 27 20.09 -17.98 1.98
N GLY A 28 21.31 -17.60 1.61
CA GLY A 28 21.88 -16.29 1.90
C GLY A 28 21.13 -15.14 1.23
N LEU A 29 20.84 -15.28 -0.07
CA LEU A 29 19.99 -14.35 -0.79
C LEU A 29 18.57 -14.33 -0.23
N LEU A 30 18.07 -15.46 0.29
CA LEU A 30 16.70 -15.57 0.81
C LEU A 30 16.60 -14.84 2.15
N LEU A 31 17.56 -15.05 3.04
CA LEU A 31 17.69 -14.30 4.29
C LEU A 31 17.94 -12.82 4.04
N GLY A 32 18.81 -12.46 3.08
CA GLY A 32 19.09 -11.06 2.74
C GLY A 32 17.86 -10.33 2.20
N SER A 33 17.11 -10.97 1.30
CA SER A 33 15.86 -10.40 0.78
C SER A 33 14.73 -10.36 1.82
N LEU A 34 14.63 -11.37 2.69
CA LEU A 34 13.72 -11.36 3.84
C LEU A 34 14.08 -10.22 4.81
N PHE A 35 15.38 -9.98 5.04
CA PHE A 35 15.88 -8.91 5.89
C PHE A 35 15.60 -7.53 5.31
N VAL A 36 15.88 -7.32 4.02
CA VAL A 36 15.52 -6.06 3.33
C VAL A 36 14.00 -5.84 3.37
N PHE A 37 13.21 -6.89 3.16
CA PHE A 37 11.75 -6.78 3.25
C PHE A 37 11.26 -6.46 4.67
N ALA A 38 11.82 -7.11 5.69
CA ALA A 38 11.50 -6.86 7.09
C ALA A 38 11.94 -5.45 7.54
N ALA A 39 13.06 -4.96 7.00
CA ALA A 39 13.58 -3.61 7.27
C ALA A 39 12.91 -2.52 6.43
N THR A 40 12.19 -2.87 5.35
CA THR A 40 11.49 -1.88 4.53
C THR A 40 10.26 -1.37 5.28
N PRO A 41 10.15 -0.05 5.54
CA PRO A 41 9.03 0.51 6.28
C PRO A 41 7.69 0.18 5.60
N ARG A 42 6.66 -0.11 6.40
CA ARG A 42 5.32 -0.46 5.90
C ARG A 42 4.78 0.63 4.97
N GLU A 43 5.07 1.89 5.28
CA GLU A 43 4.64 3.04 4.48
C GLU A 43 5.12 2.93 3.02
N VAL A 44 6.39 2.60 2.83
CA VAL A 44 6.99 2.52 1.48
C VAL A 44 6.33 1.38 0.69
N GLN A 45 6.15 0.23 1.31
CA GLN A 45 5.52 -0.93 0.65
C GLN A 45 4.08 -0.63 0.26
N MET A 46 3.32 -0.03 1.17
CA MET A 46 1.91 0.26 0.96
C MET A 46 1.69 1.37 -0.06
N ALA A 47 2.56 2.40 -0.05
CA ALA A 47 2.57 3.43 -1.08
C ALA A 47 2.83 2.81 -2.46
N THR A 48 3.83 1.94 -2.61
CA THR A 48 4.12 1.31 -3.91
C THR A 48 3.03 0.35 -4.38
N ALA A 49 2.38 -0.36 -3.46
CA ALA A 49 1.34 -1.33 -3.82
C ALA A 49 0.01 -0.64 -4.19
N LEU A 50 -0.37 0.43 -3.50
CA LEU A 50 -1.67 1.06 -3.63
C LEU A 50 -1.65 2.35 -4.48
N ALA A 51 -0.48 2.87 -4.86
CA ALA A 51 -0.39 4.11 -5.64
C ALA A 51 -1.04 4.01 -7.04
N ALA A 52 -1.05 2.82 -7.64
CA ALA A 52 -1.65 2.61 -8.97
C ALA A 52 -3.19 2.69 -8.94
N ASP A 53 -3.79 2.23 -7.85
CA ASP A 53 -5.24 2.13 -7.67
C ASP A 53 -5.84 3.31 -6.89
N ALA A 54 -4.98 4.24 -6.47
CA ALA A 54 -5.38 5.42 -5.72
C ALA A 54 -6.13 6.43 -6.60
N VAL A 55 -7.27 6.90 -6.10
CA VAL A 55 -8.12 7.91 -6.75
C VAL A 55 -7.85 9.28 -6.13
N GLU A 56 -7.43 10.25 -6.94
CA GLU A 56 -7.15 11.61 -6.47
C GLU A 56 -8.43 12.46 -6.34
N ILE A 57 -8.55 13.18 -5.22
CA ILE A 57 -9.58 14.19 -5.00
C ILE A 57 -9.19 15.46 -5.76
N ARG A 58 -9.93 15.77 -6.82
CA ARG A 58 -9.69 16.91 -7.72
C ARG A 58 -10.46 18.16 -7.34
N GLY A 59 -11.60 18.01 -6.68
CA GLY A 59 -12.45 19.10 -6.26
C GLY A 59 -13.26 18.73 -5.03
N LEU A 60 -13.65 19.76 -4.29
CA LEU A 60 -14.46 19.66 -3.09
C LEU A 60 -15.53 20.74 -3.17
N ALA A 61 -16.77 20.37 -2.86
CA ALA A 61 -17.88 21.29 -2.76
C ALA A 61 -18.58 21.14 -1.39
N SER A 62 -19.32 22.17 -1.02
CA SER A 62 -20.02 22.20 0.26
C SER A 62 -21.06 21.08 0.37
N GLY A 63 -21.28 20.60 1.60
CA GLY A 63 -22.20 19.48 1.86
C GLY A 63 -21.59 18.09 1.66
N GLY A 64 -20.26 17.97 1.75
CA GLY A 64 -19.56 16.69 1.69
C GLY A 64 -19.47 16.11 0.28
N LEU A 65 -19.45 16.97 -0.74
CA LEU A 65 -19.31 16.54 -2.13
C LEU A 65 -17.83 16.56 -2.53
N LEU A 66 -17.37 15.48 -3.16
CA LEU A 66 -16.03 15.38 -3.74
C LEU A 66 -16.09 15.02 -5.21
N ALA A 67 -15.10 15.53 -5.94
CA ALA A 67 -14.93 15.30 -7.36
C ALA A 67 -13.67 14.46 -7.59
N THR A 68 -13.81 13.38 -8.35
CA THR A 68 -12.70 12.55 -8.84
C THR A 68 -12.65 12.59 -10.37
N GLN A 69 -11.47 12.39 -10.94
CA GLN A 69 -11.30 12.30 -12.40
C GLN A 69 -11.63 10.91 -12.96
N VAL A 70 -11.29 9.87 -12.19
CA VAL A 70 -11.57 8.48 -12.55
C VAL A 70 -12.91 8.10 -11.94
N ALA A 71 -13.72 7.33 -12.67
CA ALA A 71 -14.97 6.78 -12.18
C ALA A 71 -14.68 5.79 -11.04
N ALA A 72 -14.66 6.29 -9.80
CA ALA A 72 -14.59 5.46 -8.62
C ALA A 72 -15.90 4.69 -8.44
N ALA A 73 -15.82 3.45 -7.96
CA ALA A 73 -17.02 2.72 -7.55
C ALA A 73 -17.60 3.35 -6.28
N ALA A 74 -18.93 3.33 -6.12
CA ALA A 74 -19.53 3.66 -4.83
C ALA A 74 -19.16 2.55 -3.83
N GLY A 75 -18.83 2.93 -2.59
CA GLY A 75 -18.34 1.98 -1.61
C GLY A 75 -17.48 2.65 -0.54
N ASP A 76 -16.67 1.84 0.12
CA ASP A 76 -15.88 2.27 1.26
C ASP A 76 -14.42 2.52 0.89
N TYR A 77 -13.91 3.66 1.34
CA TYR A 77 -12.56 4.13 1.02
C TYR A 77 -11.84 4.59 2.29
N ARG A 78 -10.51 4.67 2.19
CA ARG A 78 -9.63 5.28 3.18
C ARG A 78 -8.74 6.31 2.51
N LEU A 79 -8.30 7.30 3.28
CA LEU A 79 -7.26 8.22 2.85
C LEU A 79 -5.93 7.46 2.84
N LEU A 80 -5.27 7.42 1.69
CA LEU A 80 -3.97 6.80 1.54
C LEU A 80 -2.98 7.43 2.51
N GLU A 81 -3.02 8.76 2.69
CA GLU A 81 -2.13 9.48 3.58
C GLU A 81 -2.24 9.02 5.06
N ASP A 82 -3.44 8.80 5.58
CA ASP A 82 -3.64 8.30 6.95
C ASP A 82 -3.17 6.85 7.09
N CYS A 83 -3.46 6.06 6.08
CA CYS A 83 -3.02 4.68 5.89
C CYS A 83 -1.49 4.57 5.90
N LEU A 84 -0.79 5.48 5.20
CA LEU A 84 0.67 5.57 5.19
C LEU A 84 1.20 6.05 6.53
N GLN A 85 0.57 7.01 7.19
CA GLN A 85 1.04 7.52 8.48
C GLN A 85 0.71 6.60 9.66
N GLN A 86 0.15 5.42 9.42
CA GLN A 86 -0.35 4.48 10.43
C GLN A 86 -1.30 5.14 11.44
N ARG A 87 -1.98 6.20 11.02
CA ARG A 87 -3.00 6.86 11.83
C ARG A 87 -4.27 6.02 11.82
N THR A 88 -5.11 6.21 12.83
CA THR A 88 -6.46 5.63 12.86
C THR A 88 -7.25 6.19 11.68
N SER A 89 -7.19 5.50 10.55
CA SER A 89 -7.84 5.93 9.32
C SER A 89 -9.35 5.82 9.53
N THR A 90 -10.04 6.96 9.43
CA THR A 90 -11.50 6.98 9.39
C THR A 90 -11.97 6.45 8.05
N LYS A 91 -12.96 5.56 8.09
CA LYS A 91 -13.58 4.98 6.90
C LYS A 91 -14.48 6.02 6.22
N LEU A 92 -14.29 6.21 4.93
CA LEU A 92 -15.04 7.15 4.09
C LEU A 92 -15.97 6.37 3.17
N THR A 93 -17.27 6.44 3.40
CA THR A 93 -18.25 5.86 2.47
C THR A 93 -18.58 6.87 1.37
N LEU A 94 -18.27 6.50 0.13
CA LEU A 94 -18.59 7.23 -1.08
C LEU A 94 -19.89 6.70 -1.68
N ALA A 95 -20.88 7.58 -1.83
CA ALA A 95 -22.06 7.33 -2.64
C ALA A 95 -22.05 8.27 -3.87
N ARG A 96 -22.65 7.84 -4.98
CA ARG A 96 -22.78 8.74 -6.14
C ARG A 96 -23.61 9.97 -5.76
N ALA A 97 -23.13 11.16 -6.11
CA ALA A 97 -23.86 12.39 -5.82
C ALA A 97 -25.23 12.36 -6.51
N THR A 98 -26.26 12.74 -5.77
CA THR A 98 -27.61 12.82 -6.33
C THR A 98 -27.76 14.06 -7.24
N PRO A 99 -28.64 14.02 -8.26
CA PRO A 99 -28.84 15.16 -9.16
C PRO A 99 -29.19 16.46 -8.43
N THR A 100 -29.97 16.36 -7.35
CA THR A 100 -30.37 17.52 -6.53
C THR A 100 -29.21 18.13 -5.75
N GLN A 101 -28.29 17.31 -5.22
CA GLN A 101 -27.08 17.78 -4.54
C GLN A 101 -26.14 18.50 -5.52
N MET A 102 -25.94 17.91 -6.71
CA MET A 102 -25.14 18.55 -7.76
C MET A 102 -25.79 19.88 -8.19
N GLN A 103 -27.11 19.93 -8.39
CA GLN A 103 -27.79 21.16 -8.78
C GLN A 103 -27.63 22.29 -7.76
N ARG A 104 -27.70 21.99 -6.45
CA ARG A 104 -27.44 22.98 -5.38
C ARG A 104 -25.99 23.47 -5.37
N ALA A 105 -25.03 22.58 -5.59
CA ALA A 105 -23.62 22.95 -5.71
C ALA A 105 -23.36 23.79 -6.98
N ALA A 106 -24.05 23.47 -8.08
CA ALA A 106 -23.98 24.21 -9.35
C ALA A 106 -24.49 25.64 -9.19
N GLN A 107 -25.62 25.81 -8.50
CA GLN A 107 -26.20 27.12 -8.21
C GLN A 107 -25.29 28.02 -7.36
N ARG A 108 -24.40 27.41 -6.56
CA ARG A 108 -23.38 28.12 -5.77
C ARG A 108 -22.07 28.36 -6.52
N GLY A 109 -21.97 27.91 -7.77
CA GLY A 109 -20.74 28.01 -8.56
C GLY A 109 -19.59 27.13 -8.08
N GLU A 110 -19.88 26.13 -7.23
CA GLU A 110 -18.87 25.27 -6.59
C GLU A 110 -18.49 24.06 -7.47
N LEU A 111 -19.27 23.78 -8.51
CA LEU A 111 -18.96 22.74 -9.47
C LEU A 111 -17.99 23.26 -10.53
N SER A 112 -16.71 22.93 -10.39
CA SER A 112 -15.79 22.96 -11.52
C SER A 112 -14.64 21.99 -11.29
N PRO A 113 -14.76 20.77 -11.84
CA PRO A 113 -13.87 20.38 -12.94
C PRO A 113 -14.61 19.73 -14.13
N THR A 114 -14.22 20.11 -15.35
CA THR A 114 -14.59 19.43 -16.60
C THR A 114 -14.18 17.95 -16.52
N ASN A 115 -15.11 17.04 -16.84
CA ASN A 115 -14.94 15.57 -16.77
C ASN A 115 -14.78 14.96 -15.36
N ALA A 116 -15.23 15.65 -14.31
CA ALA A 116 -15.25 15.06 -12.97
C ALA A 116 -16.52 14.26 -12.68
N VAL A 117 -16.34 13.14 -11.98
CA VAL A 117 -17.43 12.36 -11.37
C VAL A 117 -17.58 12.81 -9.91
N TRP A 118 -18.81 13.15 -9.52
CA TRP A 118 -19.10 13.68 -8.19
C TRP A 118 -19.67 12.60 -7.27
N PHE A 119 -19.17 12.57 -6.04
CA PHE A 119 -19.57 11.67 -4.98
C PHE A 119 -19.96 12.46 -3.74
N SER A 120 -20.95 11.96 -3.00
CA SER A 120 -21.26 12.40 -1.66
C SER A 120 -20.54 11.52 -0.64
N VAL A 121 -19.95 12.15 0.35
CA VAL A 121 -19.28 11.50 1.47
C VAL A 121 -20.22 11.46 2.67
N GLY A 122 -20.17 10.37 3.42
CA GLY A 122 -20.88 10.25 4.69
C GLY A 122 -20.51 11.34 5.70
N PRO A 123 -21.38 11.60 6.71
CA PRO A 123 -21.22 12.69 7.68
C PRO A 123 -20.02 12.53 8.62
N GLN A 124 -19.40 11.34 8.69
CA GLN A 124 -18.23 11.06 9.52
C GLN A 124 -16.90 11.29 8.79
N ALA A 125 -16.92 12.02 7.68
CA ALA A 125 -15.72 12.27 6.89
C ALA A 125 -14.66 13.07 7.68
N PRO A 126 -13.40 12.63 7.73
CA PRO A 126 -12.29 13.50 8.11
C PRO A 126 -12.21 14.74 7.21
N PRO A 127 -11.51 15.81 7.64
CA PRO A 127 -11.31 16.99 6.81
C PRO A 127 -10.59 16.61 5.52
N LEU A 128 -11.29 16.72 4.40
CA LEU A 128 -10.75 16.42 3.07
C LEU A 128 -10.13 17.66 2.45
N THR A 129 -9.04 17.47 1.73
CA THR A 129 -8.39 18.53 0.94
C THR A 129 -8.13 18.06 -0.49
N ARG A 130 -8.00 19.00 -1.42
CA ARG A 130 -7.67 18.71 -2.81
C ARG A 130 -6.26 18.10 -2.89
N GLY A 131 -6.09 17.09 -3.74
CA GLY A 131 -4.82 16.38 -3.93
C GLY A 131 -4.62 15.19 -2.98
N MET A 132 -5.48 15.02 -1.96
CA MET A 132 -5.52 13.79 -1.17
C MET A 132 -5.96 12.60 -2.04
N ARG A 133 -5.52 11.40 -1.65
CA ARG A 133 -5.77 10.18 -2.42
C ARG A 133 -6.63 9.21 -1.63
N LEU A 134 -7.62 8.65 -2.31
CA LEU A 134 -8.56 7.67 -1.78
C LEU A 134 -8.18 6.29 -2.31
N VAL A 135 -8.17 5.29 -1.45
CA VAL A 135 -7.98 3.89 -1.83
C VAL A 135 -9.16 3.09 -1.28
N ALA A 136 -9.64 2.11 -2.05
CA ALA A 136 -10.74 1.27 -1.59
C ALA A 136 -10.33 0.47 -0.35
N GLU A 137 -11.25 0.32 0.60
CA GLU A 137 -11.06 -0.45 1.83
C GLU A 137 -10.60 -1.89 1.52
N GLU A 138 -11.18 -2.48 0.48
CA GLU A 138 -10.90 -3.85 0.05
C GLU A 138 -9.43 -4.03 -0.35
N ASP A 139 -8.82 -3.05 -1.02
CA ASP A 139 -7.42 -3.12 -1.45
C ASP A 139 -6.47 -2.96 -0.27
N VAL A 140 -6.82 -2.11 0.71
CA VAL A 140 -6.08 -2.00 1.98
C VAL A 140 -6.14 -3.32 2.76
N GLN A 141 -7.33 -3.92 2.88
CA GLN A 141 -7.50 -5.21 3.55
C GLN A 141 -6.76 -6.33 2.83
N ARG A 142 -6.82 -6.34 1.50
CA ARG A 142 -6.10 -7.31 0.67
C ARG A 142 -4.60 -7.15 0.85
N PHE A 143 -4.07 -5.93 0.90
CA PHE A 143 -2.66 -5.67 1.21
C PHE A 143 -2.27 -6.23 2.58
N ASP A 144 -3.07 -5.97 3.61
CA ASP A 144 -2.80 -6.44 4.97
C ASP A 144 -2.81 -7.98 5.07
N GLN A 145 -3.74 -8.64 4.38
CA GLN A 145 -3.82 -10.11 4.33
C GLN A 145 -2.72 -10.73 3.46
N THR A 146 -2.35 -10.08 2.36
CA THR A 146 -1.36 -10.62 1.39
C THR A 146 0.08 -10.24 1.70
N ARG A 147 0.32 -9.42 2.73
CA ARG A 147 1.67 -8.99 3.13
C ARG A 147 2.64 -10.16 3.29
N TRP A 148 2.20 -11.23 3.94
CA TRP A 148 3.03 -12.41 4.21
C TRP A 148 3.00 -13.46 3.10
N THR A 149 1.89 -13.57 2.36
CA THR A 149 1.74 -14.57 1.29
C THR A 149 2.35 -14.10 -0.03
N SER A 150 2.29 -12.80 -0.34
CA SER A 150 2.93 -12.21 -1.54
C SER A 150 4.47 -12.18 -1.45
N LEU A 151 5.01 -12.36 -0.24
CA LEU A 151 6.44 -12.45 0.06
C LEU A 151 7.07 -13.66 -0.66
N GLY A 152 6.44 -14.84 -0.57
CA GLY A 152 6.93 -16.04 -1.25
C GLY A 152 6.98 -15.89 -2.78
N GLY A 153 5.95 -15.27 -3.37
CA GLY A 153 5.86 -15.04 -4.82
C GLY A 153 6.80 -13.95 -5.35
N LYS A 154 6.97 -12.84 -4.62
CA LYS A 154 7.90 -11.77 -5.01
C LYS A 154 9.35 -12.18 -4.82
N LEU A 155 9.64 -12.97 -3.77
CA LEU A 155 10.95 -13.58 -3.57
C LEU A 155 11.26 -14.56 -4.71
N SER A 156 10.39 -15.51 -5.01
CA SER A 156 10.62 -16.49 -6.09
C SER A 156 10.79 -15.82 -7.45
N ALA A 157 10.02 -14.77 -7.75
CA ALA A 157 10.17 -13.98 -8.98
C ALA A 157 11.48 -13.18 -9.02
N GLY A 158 11.88 -12.55 -7.91
CA GLY A 158 13.15 -11.83 -7.78
C GLY A 158 14.35 -12.77 -7.90
N PHE A 159 14.24 -13.97 -7.33
CA PHE A 159 15.20 -15.05 -7.50
C PHE A 159 15.29 -15.49 -8.95
N ALA A 160 14.17 -15.89 -9.56
CA ALA A 160 14.13 -16.33 -10.94
C ALA A 160 14.76 -15.28 -11.88
N LYS A 161 14.47 -13.99 -11.68
CA LYS A 161 15.05 -12.90 -12.48
C LYS A 161 16.56 -12.75 -12.28
N THR A 162 17.06 -12.99 -11.07
CA THR A 162 18.49 -12.94 -10.75
C THR A 162 19.24 -14.15 -11.30
N PHE A 163 18.66 -15.36 -11.19
CA PHE A 163 19.22 -16.59 -11.77
C PHE A 163 19.27 -16.56 -13.29
N VAL A 164 18.21 -16.06 -13.94
CA VAL A 164 18.19 -15.82 -15.40
C VAL A 164 19.28 -14.84 -15.81
N LYS A 165 19.47 -13.73 -15.08
CA LYS A 165 20.56 -12.77 -15.34
C LYS A 165 21.96 -13.36 -15.14
N LEU A 166 22.10 -14.34 -14.25
CA LEU A 166 23.37 -15.03 -13.97
C LEU A 166 23.59 -16.26 -14.87
N GLY A 167 22.67 -16.57 -15.79
CA GLY A 167 22.77 -17.69 -16.73
C GLY A 167 22.62 -19.08 -16.09
N ILE A 168 22.10 -19.16 -14.87
CA ILE A 168 21.92 -20.41 -14.13
C ILE A 168 20.50 -20.93 -14.43
N PRO A 169 20.35 -22.13 -15.02
CA PRO A 169 19.04 -22.68 -15.34
C PRO A 169 18.30 -23.06 -14.05
N VAL A 170 17.16 -22.41 -13.80
CA VAL A 170 16.23 -22.78 -12.74
C VAL A 170 15.30 -23.87 -13.27
N THR A 171 15.68 -25.14 -13.12
CA THR A 171 14.74 -26.24 -13.31
C THR A 171 13.78 -26.24 -12.12
N MET A 172 12.54 -25.78 -12.33
CA MET A 172 11.48 -25.91 -11.34
C MET A 172 11.17 -27.40 -11.14
N ALA A 173 11.51 -27.94 -9.97
CA ALA A 173 10.93 -29.19 -9.50
C ALA A 173 9.49 -28.87 -9.06
N ALA A 174 8.54 -29.54 -9.71
CA ALA A 174 7.09 -29.44 -9.47
C ALA A 174 6.69 -29.96 -8.09
#